data_AF-A0A246NIB0-F1
#
_entry.id   AF-A0A246NIB0-F1
#
_cell.length_a   1.000
_cell.length_b   1.000
_cell.length_c   1.000
_cell.angle_alpha   90.00
_cell.angle_beta   90.00
_cell.angle_gamma   90.00
#
_symmetry.space_group_name_H-M   'P 1'
#
loop_
_entity.id
_entity.type
_entity.pdbx_description
1 polymer ?
#
loop_
_entity_poly.entity_id
_entity_poly.type
_entity_poly.pdbx_seq_one_letter_code
_entity_poly.pdbx_strand_id
1 'polypeptide(L)'
;MHPKSYPDKGQINPGNCLAFGISLDSRHSKAWELAEMLLFADELAKAGLQRYVKSVFYDSNADLCQFEFTDEVEEFSPIEDEIKKAAMKTISQFEWHGSVAHGDTLQNRNFPDLWSSH
;
A
#
# COMPACT_ATOMS: atom_id res chain seq x y z
N MET A 1 -20.37 3.56 19.80
CA MET A 1 -19.28 3.07 20.67
C MET A 1 -17.99 3.31 19.90
N HIS A 2 -17.18 4.29 20.30
CA HIS A 2 -15.90 4.53 19.62
C HIS A 2 -14.99 3.33 19.88
N PRO A 3 -14.45 2.65 18.86
CA PRO A 3 -13.41 1.66 19.09
C PRO A 3 -12.24 2.35 19.80
N LYS A 4 -11.66 1.68 20.80
CA LYS A 4 -10.47 2.20 21.47
C LYS A 4 -9.42 2.48 20.41
N SER A 5 -8.98 3.74 20.33
CA SER A 5 -7.85 4.16 19.51
C SER A 5 -6.66 3.23 19.79
N TYR A 6 -5.98 2.76 18.75
CA TYR A 6 -4.71 2.07 18.90
C TYR A 6 -3.69 2.99 19.59
N PRO A 7 -2.72 2.44 20.33
CA PRO A 7 -1.61 3.24 20.86
C PRO A 7 -0.80 3.84 19.70
N ASP A 8 -0.40 5.11 19.80
CA ASP A 8 0.32 5.80 18.72
C ASP A 8 1.74 5.25 18.47
N LYS A 9 2.34 4.60 19.47
CA LYS A 9 3.71 4.06 19.40
C LYS A 9 3.73 2.56 19.64
N GLY A 10 4.69 1.89 19.01
CA GLY A 10 4.94 0.46 19.22
C GLY A 10 3.84 -0.45 18.66
N GLN A 11 3.09 0.01 17.65
CA GLN A 11 2.11 -0.84 16.97
C GLN A 11 2.79 -1.98 16.22
N ILE A 12 3.86 -1.67 15.49
CA ILE A 12 4.71 -2.63 14.80
C ILE A 12 6.18 -2.19 14.90
N ASN A 13 7.10 -3.15 14.80
CA ASN A 13 8.53 -2.90 14.60
C ASN A 13 8.96 -3.66 13.33
N PRO A 14 8.80 -3.05 12.14
CA PRO A 14 8.91 -3.77 10.88
C PRO A 14 10.33 -4.20 10.50
N GLY A 15 11.38 -3.73 11.19
CA GLY A 15 12.76 -3.95 10.76
C GLY A 15 12.94 -3.54 9.29
N ASN A 16 13.48 -4.43 8.45
CA ASN A 16 13.40 -4.28 6.99
C ASN A 16 12.20 -5.10 6.49
N CYS A 17 11.07 -4.44 6.22
CA CYS A 17 9.91 -5.11 5.66
C CYS A 17 10.02 -5.20 4.14
N LEU A 18 10.17 -6.42 3.62
CA LEU A 18 10.21 -6.70 2.18
C LEU A 18 9.05 -7.62 1.81
N ALA A 19 8.18 -7.16 0.92
CA ALA A 19 7.03 -7.92 0.44
C ALA A 19 7.10 -8.07 -1.07
N PHE A 20 7.16 -9.31 -1.56
CA PHE A 20 7.23 -9.62 -3.01
C PHE A 20 8.38 -8.93 -3.75
N GLY A 21 9.47 -8.58 -3.04
CA GLY A 21 10.61 -7.84 -3.58
C GLY A 21 10.52 -6.32 -3.47
N ILE A 22 9.43 -5.79 -2.91
CA ILE A 22 9.17 -4.36 -2.72
C ILE A 22 9.49 -3.99 -1.27
N SER A 23 10.28 -2.93 -1.06
CA SER A 23 10.57 -2.39 0.27
C SER A 23 9.37 -1.60 0.79
N LEU A 24 8.88 -1.92 1.99
CA LEU A 24 7.76 -1.22 2.63
C LEU A 24 8.25 -0.48 3.87
N ASP A 25 7.95 0.81 3.97
CA ASP A 25 8.32 1.62 5.13
C ASP A 25 7.22 2.64 5.50
N SER A 26 7.06 2.89 6.80
CA SER A 26 6.05 3.79 7.34
C SER A 26 6.68 4.68 8.39
N ARG A 27 6.47 6.00 8.27
CA ARG A 27 7.11 7.02 9.11
C ARG A 27 6.92 6.78 10.61
N HIS A 28 5.71 6.40 11.02
CA HIS A 28 5.39 6.11 12.43
C HIS A 28 5.15 4.62 12.70
N SER A 29 5.39 3.75 11.70
CA SER A 29 5.22 2.31 11.82
C SER A 29 3.84 1.96 12.39
N LYS A 30 2.77 2.48 11.77
CA LYS A 30 1.40 2.12 12.16
C LYS A 30 0.97 0.84 11.46
N ALA A 31 0.21 0.01 12.17
CA ALA A 31 -0.17 -1.31 11.68
C ALA A 31 -1.05 -1.22 10.41
N TRP A 32 -1.97 -0.27 10.37
CA TRP A 32 -2.89 -0.10 9.25
C TRP A 32 -2.19 0.46 8.00
N GLU A 33 -1.20 1.35 8.17
CA GLU A 33 -0.37 1.87 7.06
C GLU A 33 0.41 0.74 6.40
N LEU A 34 1.03 -0.14 7.20
CA LEU A 34 1.72 -1.32 6.68
C LEU A 34 0.75 -2.32 6.03
N ALA A 35 -0.46 -2.48 6.56
CA ALA A 35 -1.46 -3.37 5.96
C ALA A 35 -1.89 -2.89 4.56
N GLU A 36 -2.07 -1.59 4.36
CA GLU A 36 -2.35 -1.03 3.02
C GLU A 36 -1.21 -1.33 2.04
N MET A 37 0.03 -1.04 2.44
CA MET A 37 1.22 -1.30 1.62
C MET A 37 1.43 -2.79 1.31
N LEU A 38 1.16 -3.69 2.26
CA LEU A 38 1.24 -5.14 2.05
C LEU A 38 0.19 -5.63 1.05
N LEU A 39 -1.04 -5.12 1.15
CA LEU A 39 -2.12 -5.48 0.21
C LEU A 39 -1.84 -4.93 -1.20
N PHE A 40 -1.24 -3.74 -1.29
CA PHE A 40 -0.75 -3.21 -2.57
C PHE A 40 0.30 -4.14 -3.20
N ALA A 41 1.30 -4.55 -2.43
CA ALA A 41 2.34 -5.45 -2.91
C ALA A 41 1.77 -6.82 -3.36
N ASP A 42 0.78 -7.35 -2.64
CA ASP A 42 0.06 -8.57 -3.01
C ASP A 42 -0.74 -8.42 -4.31
N GLU A 43 -1.48 -7.31 -4.50
CA GLU A 43 -2.20 -7.04 -5.75
C GLU A 43 -1.26 -6.89 -6.95
N LEU A 44 -0.10 -6.25 -6.76
CA LEU A 44 0.94 -6.21 -7.80
C LEU A 44 1.49 -7.59 -8.12
N ALA A 45 1.73 -8.44 -7.11
CA ALA A 45 2.22 -9.79 -7.31
C ALA A 45 1.22 -10.65 -8.09
N LYS A 46 -0.08 -10.56 -7.78
CA LYS A 46 -1.16 -11.23 -8.52
C LYS A 46 -1.24 -10.79 -9.98
N ALA A 47 -0.94 -9.52 -10.26
CA ALA A 47 -0.89 -8.96 -11.61
C ALA A 47 0.45 -9.22 -12.34
N GLY A 48 1.47 -9.75 -11.66
CA GLY A 48 2.82 -9.91 -12.22
C GLY A 48 3.59 -8.60 -12.41
N LEU A 49 3.25 -7.56 -11.63
CA LEU A 49 3.79 -6.20 -11.75
C LEU A 49 4.75 -5.82 -10.62
N GLN A 50 4.92 -6.66 -9.61
CA GLN A 50 5.73 -6.37 -8.41
C GLN A 50 7.18 -5.95 -8.73
N ARG A 51 7.73 -6.43 -9.85
CA ARG A 51 9.10 -6.09 -10.28
C ARG A 51 9.28 -4.62 -10.67
N TYR A 52 8.20 -3.92 -10.97
CA TYR A 52 8.22 -2.53 -11.45
C TYR A 52 8.23 -1.50 -10.33
N VAL A 53 8.08 -1.93 -9.07
CA VAL A 53 8.06 -1.06 -7.90
C VAL A 53 9.25 -1.42 -6.99
N LYS A 54 10.11 -0.44 -6.72
CA LYS A 54 11.28 -0.60 -5.83
C LYS A 54 10.85 -0.51 -4.37
N SER A 55 10.10 0.54 -4.04
CA SER A 55 9.72 0.86 -2.67
C SER A 55 8.37 1.54 -2.58
N VAL A 56 7.74 1.40 -1.42
CA VAL A 56 6.49 2.06 -1.04
C VAL A 56 6.67 2.64 0.34
N PHE A 57 6.37 3.92 0.48
CA PHE A 57 6.55 4.66 1.72
C PHE A 57 5.25 5.34 2.15
N TYR A 58 4.82 5.11 3.39
CA TYR A 58 3.67 5.80 3.97
C TYR A 58 4.12 6.96 4.87
N ASP A 59 3.81 8.20 4.47
CA ASP A 59 4.01 9.37 5.30
C ASP A 59 2.80 9.58 6.22
N SER A 60 2.91 9.05 7.43
CA SER A 60 1.91 9.16 8.48
C SER A 60 1.54 10.60 8.88
N ASN A 61 2.37 11.60 8.57
CA ASN A 61 2.07 13.01 8.87
C ASN A 61 1.19 13.65 7.79
N ALA A 62 1.45 13.32 6.54
CA ALA A 62 0.68 13.80 5.39
C ALA A 62 -0.55 12.94 5.11
N ASP A 63 -0.61 11.74 5.70
CA ASP A 63 -1.57 10.69 5.38
C ASP A 63 -1.53 10.33 3.88
N LEU A 64 -0.32 10.14 3.36
CA LEU A 64 -0.08 9.88 1.95
C LEU A 64 0.95 8.77 1.75
N CYS A 65 0.61 7.82 0.89
CA CYS A 65 1.54 6.85 0.36
C CYS A 65 2.28 7.39 -0.87
N GLN A 66 3.54 7.01 -1.00
CA GLN A 66 4.43 7.37 -2.10
C GLN A 66 5.05 6.09 -2.68
N PHE A 67 5.37 6.12 -3.97
CA PHE A 67 5.89 4.98 -4.71
C PHE A 67 7.20 5.36 -5.39
N GLU A 68 8.15 4.43 -5.38
CA GLU A 68 9.36 4.52 -6.19
C GLU A 68 9.34 3.40 -7.23
N PHE A 69 9.38 3.78 -8.51
CA PHE A 69 9.34 2.82 -9.62
C PHE A 69 10.73 2.46 -10.12
N THR A 70 10.81 1.31 -10.81
CA THR A 70 11.97 0.98 -11.63
C THR A 70 11.99 1.82 -12.90
N ASP A 71 13.17 1.92 -13.50
CA ASP A 71 13.41 2.71 -14.72
C ASP A 71 12.68 2.12 -15.96
N GLU A 72 12.10 0.92 -15.84
CA GLU A 72 11.22 0.28 -16.84
C GLU A 72 9.80 0.88 -16.87
N VAL A 73 9.41 1.68 -15.87
CA VAL A 73 8.08 2.32 -15.82
C VAL A 73 8.16 3.72 -16.40
N GLU A 74 7.51 3.91 -17.54
CA GLU A 74 7.36 5.22 -18.16
C GLU A 74 6.09 5.92 -17.63
N GLU A 75 6.17 7.23 -17.45
CA GLU A 75 5.03 8.08 -17.08
C GLU A 75 3.91 7.96 -18.12
N PHE A 76 2.68 7.80 -17.66
CA PHE A 76 1.48 7.57 -18.47
C PHE A 76 1.50 6.29 -19.32
N SER A 77 2.38 5.35 -18.99
CA SER A 77 2.40 4.05 -19.67
C SER A 77 1.26 3.14 -19.20
N PRO A 78 0.87 2.14 -20.01
CA PRO A 78 -0.10 1.13 -19.58
C PRO A 78 0.32 0.36 -18.33
N ILE A 79 1.63 0.22 -18.09
CA ILE A 79 2.17 -0.43 -16.89
C ILE A 79 1.88 0.44 -15.67
N GLU A 80 2.18 1.73 -15.76
CA GLU A 80 1.88 2.69 -14.70
C GLU A 80 0.37 2.72 -14.37
N ASP A 81 -0.48 2.69 -15.40
CA ASP A 81 -1.94 2.65 -15.22
C ASP A 81 -2.41 1.41 -14.44
N GLU A 82 -1.84 0.23 -14.69
CA GLU A 82 -2.17 -0.98 -13.94
C GLU A 82 -1.66 -0.94 -12.49
N ILE A 83 -0.46 -0.36 -12.26
CA ILE A 83 0.04 -0.10 -10.90
C ILE A 83 -0.89 0.87 -10.17
N LYS A 84 -1.34 1.94 -10.84
CA LYS A 84 -2.30 2.88 -10.29
C LYS A 84 -3.61 2.21 -9.93
N LYS A 85 -4.12 1.30 -10.76
CA LYS A 85 -5.33 0.51 -10.44
C LYS A 85 -5.13 -0.33 -9.19
N ALA A 86 -3.96 -0.94 -8.99
CA ALA A 86 -3.65 -1.64 -7.75
C ALA A 86 -3.65 -0.68 -6.54
N ALA A 87 -3.01 0.48 -6.67
CA ALA A 87 -2.99 1.50 -5.62
C ALA A 87 -4.42 1.99 -5.27
N MET A 88 -5.25 2.29 -6.27
CA MET A 88 -6.65 2.69 -6.08
C MET A 88 -7.48 1.64 -5.32
N LYS A 89 -7.16 0.36 -5.47
CA LYS A 89 -7.84 -0.71 -4.71
C LYS A 89 -7.29 -0.88 -3.30
N THR A 90 -6.05 -0.51 -3.05
CA THR A 90 -5.27 -1.01 -1.89
C THR A 90 -4.80 0.07 -0.92
N ILE A 91 -4.65 1.30 -1.38
CA ILE A 91 -4.13 2.43 -0.63
C ILE A 91 -5.21 3.51 -0.53
N SER A 92 -5.48 3.97 0.68
CA SER A 92 -6.54 4.94 0.93
C SER A 92 -6.23 6.32 0.33
N GLN A 93 -5.00 6.81 0.51
CA GLN A 93 -4.54 8.09 -0.05
C GLN A 93 -3.09 7.98 -0.52
N PHE A 94 -2.81 8.49 -1.71
CA PHE A 94 -1.47 8.44 -2.28
C PHE A 94 -1.17 9.60 -3.22
N GLU A 95 0.12 9.90 -3.35
CA GLU A 95 0.63 10.87 -4.31
C GLU A 95 0.76 10.23 -5.69
N TRP A 96 0.31 10.95 -6.72
CA TRP A 96 0.43 10.56 -8.12
C TRP A 96 0.57 11.79 -9.00
N HIS A 97 1.73 11.96 -9.65
CA HIS A 97 2.02 13.06 -10.59
C HIS A 97 1.74 14.47 -10.03
N GLY A 98 2.17 14.70 -8.78
CA GLY A 98 1.99 15.95 -8.04
C GLY A 98 0.60 16.14 -7.45
N SER A 99 -0.30 15.17 -7.60
CA SER A 99 -1.68 15.23 -7.12
C SER A 99 -1.97 14.16 -6.07
N VAL A 100 -2.90 14.45 -5.16
CA VAL A 100 -3.40 13.45 -4.21
C VAL A 100 -4.54 12.67 -4.86
N ALA A 101 -4.40 11.35 -4.90
CA ALA A 101 -5.44 10.41 -5.30
C ALA A 101 -6.02 9.70 -4.06
N HIS A 102 -7.29 9.32 -4.15
CA HIS A 102 -8.03 8.64 -3.08
C HIS A 102 -8.50 7.28 -3.57
N GLY A 103 -8.00 6.21 -2.97
CA GLY A 103 -8.39 4.83 -3.25
C GLY A 103 -9.36 4.27 -2.20
N ASP A 104 -9.53 2.95 -2.23
CA ASP A 104 -10.37 2.21 -1.30
C ASP A 104 -9.69 2.07 0.07
N THR A 105 -10.47 2.25 1.13
CA THR A 105 -10.00 2.08 2.51
C THR A 105 -10.10 0.63 2.97
N LEU A 106 -9.26 0.23 3.92
CA LEU A 106 -9.37 -1.08 4.59
C LEU A 106 -10.76 -1.33 5.20
N GLN A 107 -11.49 -0.29 5.61
CA GLN A 107 -12.83 -0.40 6.20
C GLN A 107 -13.91 -0.74 5.18
N ASN A 108 -13.71 -0.35 3.92
CA ASN A 108 -14.65 -0.58 2.84
C ASN A 108 -14.38 -1.90 2.10
N ARG A 109 -13.28 -2.61 2.43
CA ARG A 109 -12.98 -3.90 1.82
C ARG A 109 -13.79 -5.02 2.46
N ASN A 110 -14.65 -5.62 1.66
CA ASN A 110 -15.09 -6.99 1.90
C ASN A 110 -13.88 -7.89 1.71
N PHE A 111 -13.20 -8.27 2.79
CA PHE A 111 -12.35 -9.45 2.75
C PHE A 111 -13.29 -10.62 2.40
N PRO A 112 -13.14 -11.28 1.23
CA PRO A 112 -13.88 -12.50 0.99
C PRO A 112 -13.59 -13.45 2.16
N ASP A 113 -14.60 -14.15 2.68
CA ASP A 113 -14.46 -15.10 3.80
C ASP A 113 -13.49 -16.23 3.40
N LEU A 114 -12.19 -15.96 3.50
CA LEU A 114 -11.10 -16.89 3.17
C LEU A 114 -10.96 -18.04 4.20
N TRP A 115 -11.93 -18.16 5.10
CA TRP A 115 -12.03 -19.22 6.11
C TRP A 115 -13.18 -20.21 5.83
N SER A 116 -13.90 -20.10 4.71
CA SER A 116 -14.96 -21.06 4.34
C SER A 116 -14.44 -22.30 3.59
N SER A 117 -13.19 -22.66 3.79
CA SER A 117 -12.66 -23.94 3.32
C SER A 117 -11.76 -24.49 4.39
N HIS A 118 -12.34 -25.22 5.34
CA HIS A 118 -12.02 -26.59 5.78
C HIS A 118 -13.04 -27.02 6.83
#